data_AF-A0A6J8ATK4-F1
#
_entry.id   AF-A0A6J8ATK4-F1
#
_cell.length_a   1.000
_cell.length_b   1.000
_cell.length_c   1.000
_cell.angle_alpha   90.00
_cell.angle_beta   90.00
_cell.angle_gamma   90.00
#
_symmetry.space_group_name_H-M   'P 1'
#
loop_
_entity.id
_entity.type
_entity.pdbx_description
1 polymer ?
#
loop_
_entity_poly.entity_id
_entity_poly.type
_entity_poly.pdbx_seq_one_letter_code
_entity_poly.pdbx_strand_id
1 'polypeptide(L)'
;MIACKENRRDVVDLLLRLHSDVNHCDKDNCSPLAFACNTWNFDLVDLLLTYGADINLADKDMISPLHIACMNDNKKLVLKLVENKANVNAEDKIGQTPLFKSVFNGYNEIVDILLRHGASIDICDKSGCSSLAIAGIKGHNTIVDLLTQYSQNK
;
A
#
# COMPACT_ATOMS: atom_id res chain seq x y z
N MET A 1 -5.14 15.48 11.41
CA MET A 1 -5.23 15.72 9.95
C MET A 1 -4.70 17.07 9.46
N ILE A 2 -5.15 18.24 9.94
CA ILE A 2 -4.71 19.55 9.39
C ILE A 2 -3.19 19.71 9.44
N ALA A 3 -2.55 19.45 10.59
CA ALA A 3 -1.10 19.54 10.73
C ALA A 3 -0.32 18.61 9.77
N CYS A 4 -0.86 17.43 9.47
CA CYS A 4 -0.28 16.50 8.48
C CYS A 4 -0.39 17.08 7.06
N LYS A 5 -1.55 17.65 6.70
CA LYS A 5 -1.81 18.28 5.39
C LYS A 5 -0.92 19.50 5.15
N GLU A 6 -0.58 20.24 6.20
CA GLU A 6 0.34 21.38 6.16
C GLU A 6 1.83 20.99 6.30
N ASN A 7 2.15 19.69 6.37
CA ASN A 7 3.50 19.17 6.58
C ASN A 7 4.21 19.74 7.85
N ARG A 8 3.46 20.02 8.91
CA ARG A 8 4.00 20.53 10.18
C ARG A 8 4.34 19.39 11.14
N ARG A 9 5.48 18.73 10.89
CA ARG A 9 5.94 17.55 11.65
C ARG A 9 6.05 17.81 13.15
N ASP A 10 6.55 18.98 13.53
CA ASP A 10 6.67 19.44 14.92
C ASP A 10 5.30 19.50 15.62
N VAL A 11 4.30 20.05 14.93
CA VAL A 11 2.92 20.11 15.44
C VAL A 11 2.30 18.71 15.52
N VAL A 12 2.57 17.84 14.54
CA VAL A 12 2.13 16.43 14.60
C VAL A 12 2.74 15.73 15.81
N ASP A 13 4.06 15.82 16.02
CA ASP A 13 4.73 15.20 17.17
C ASP A 13 4.17 15.72 18.50
N LEU A 14 3.98 17.04 18.63
CA LEU A 14 3.38 17.64 19.82
C LEU A 14 1.97 17.09 20.10
N LEU A 15 1.11 17.02 19.08
CA LEU A 15 -0.26 16.50 19.23
C LEU A 15 -0.26 15.04 19.68
N LEU A 16 0.63 14.21 19.12
CA LEU A 16 0.75 12.80 19.48
C LEU A 16 1.29 12.61 20.90
N ARG A 17 2.25 13.43 21.33
CA ARG A 17 2.72 13.47 22.75
C ARG A 17 1.61 13.85 23.72
N LEU A 18 0.65 14.67 23.28
CA LEU A 18 -0.54 15.04 24.04
C LEU A 18 -1.68 14.02 23.93
N HIS A 19 -1.37 12.78 23.52
CA HIS A 19 -2.32 11.67 23.41
C HIS A 19 -3.45 11.87 22.38
N SER A 20 -3.20 12.66 21.33
CA SER A 20 -4.11 12.67 20.18
C SER A 20 -4.13 11.29 19.52
N ASP A 21 -5.30 10.86 19.05
CA ASP A 21 -5.44 9.60 18.31
C ASP A 21 -4.69 9.68 16.97
N VAL A 22 -3.63 8.86 16.85
CA VAL A 22 -2.78 8.74 15.66
C VAL A 22 -3.55 8.22 14.43
N ASN A 23 -4.68 7.55 14.65
CA ASN A 23 -5.52 6.96 13.62
C ASN A 23 -6.74 7.83 13.30
N HIS A 24 -6.82 9.04 13.84
CA HIS A 24 -7.94 9.94 13.57
C HIS A 24 -8.00 10.37 12.09
N CYS A 25 -8.91 9.76 11.35
CA CYS A 25 -9.11 10.00 9.93
C CYS A 25 -9.83 11.32 9.63
N ASP A 26 -9.74 11.79 8.38
CA ASP A 26 -10.66 12.80 7.87
C ASP A 26 -12.01 12.21 7.42
N LYS A 27 -12.87 13.06 6.85
CA LYS A 27 -14.24 12.71 6.40
C LYS A 27 -14.31 11.61 5.34
N ASP A 28 -13.20 11.31 4.66
CA ASP A 28 -13.12 10.27 3.64
C ASP A 28 -12.49 8.97 4.19
N ASN A 29 -12.36 8.87 5.52
CA ASN A 29 -11.61 7.83 6.23
C ASN A 29 -10.12 7.77 5.86
N CYS A 30 -9.55 8.84 5.30
CA CYS A 30 -8.12 8.91 5.04
C CYS A 30 -7.37 9.12 6.36
N SER A 31 -6.58 8.13 6.77
CA SER A 31 -5.76 8.19 7.98
C SER A 31 -4.54 9.11 7.80
N PRO A 32 -3.95 9.62 8.89
CA PRO A 32 -2.68 10.36 8.81
C PRO A 32 -1.59 9.58 8.07
N LEU A 33 -1.52 8.25 8.29
CA LEU A 33 -0.53 7.38 7.66
C LEU A 33 -0.80 7.24 6.15
N ALA A 34 -2.05 6.99 5.75
CA ALA A 34 -2.44 6.92 4.35
C ALA A 34 -2.12 8.25 3.62
N PHE A 35 -2.37 9.39 4.27
CA PHE A 35 -2.00 10.70 3.74
C PHE A 35 -0.47 10.87 3.58
N ALA A 36 0.31 10.47 4.58
CA ALA A 36 1.77 10.50 4.52
C ALA A 36 2.31 9.60 3.39
N CYS A 37 1.71 8.42 3.20
CA CYS A 37 2.03 7.52 2.08
C CYS A 37 1.68 8.13 0.73
N ASN A 38 0.56 8.84 0.61
CA ASN A 38 0.15 9.49 -0.64
C ASN A 38 1.05 10.67 -1.01
N THR A 39 1.58 11.37 -0.01
CA THR A 39 2.48 12.53 -0.19
C THR A 39 3.97 12.16 -0.18
N TRP A 40 4.29 10.87 -0.06
CA TRP A 40 5.65 10.31 -0.02
C TRP A 40 6.50 10.90 1.12
N ASN A 41 5.85 11.29 2.22
CA ASN A 41 6.50 11.91 3.36
C ASN A 41 7.03 10.84 4.32
N PHE A 42 8.24 10.34 4.04
CA PHE A 42 8.88 9.28 4.82
C PHE A 42 9.08 9.65 6.29
N ASP A 43 9.45 10.91 6.59
CA ASP A 43 9.65 11.37 7.97
C ASP A 43 8.34 11.35 8.77
N LEU A 44 7.22 11.66 8.10
CA LEU A 44 5.90 11.59 8.71
C LEU A 44 5.41 10.15 8.84
N VAL A 45 5.68 9.28 7.84
CA VAL A 45 5.41 7.84 7.95
C VAL A 45 6.12 7.25 9.17
N ASP A 46 7.40 7.53 9.33
CA ASP A 46 8.21 7.05 10.45
C ASP A 46 7.70 7.55 11.79
N LEU A 47 7.36 8.84 11.87
CA LEU A 47 6.77 9.42 13.07
C LEU A 47 5.46 8.72 13.44
N LEU A 48 4.54 8.59 12.49
CA LEU A 48 3.21 8.01 12.73
C LEU A 48 3.31 6.53 13.13
N LEU A 49 4.17 5.74 12.48
CA LEU A 49 4.40 4.35 12.86
C LEU A 49 5.03 4.24 14.26
N THR A 50 5.92 5.16 14.64
CA THR A 50 6.51 5.20 16.00
C THR A 50 5.44 5.41 17.08
N TYR A 51 4.37 6.17 16.78
CA TYR A 51 3.23 6.38 17.67
C TYR A 51 2.12 5.33 17.51
N GLY A 52 2.37 4.25 16.77
CA GLY A 52 1.43 3.12 16.66
C GLY A 52 0.29 3.35 15.68
N ALA A 53 0.51 4.14 14.62
CA ALA A 53 -0.44 4.20 13.51
C ALA A 53 -0.75 2.81 12.97
N ASP A 54 -2.02 2.52 12.74
CA ASP A 54 -2.44 1.26 12.14
C ASP A 54 -2.03 1.25 10.66
N ILE A 55 -1.06 0.41 10.35
CA ILE A 55 -0.47 0.27 9.01
C ILE A 55 -1.47 -0.26 7.97
N ASN A 56 -2.57 -0.86 8.42
CA ASN A 56 -3.60 -1.45 7.58
C ASN A 56 -4.89 -0.62 7.54
N LEU A 57 -4.93 0.53 8.22
CA LEU A 57 -6.13 1.37 8.28
C LEU A 57 -6.47 1.91 6.89
N ALA A 58 -7.50 1.32 6.30
CA ALA A 58 -7.95 1.61 4.95
C ALA A 58 -9.02 2.71 4.92
N ASP A 59 -9.11 3.41 3.79
CA ASP A 59 -10.14 4.42 3.56
C ASP A 59 -11.52 3.81 3.27
N LYS A 60 -12.50 4.66 2.93
CA LYS A 60 -13.88 4.25 2.62
C LYS A 60 -14.01 3.29 1.43
N ASP A 61 -13.01 3.22 0.56
CA ASP A 61 -12.94 2.33 -0.59
C ASP A 61 -11.98 1.15 -0.34
N MET A 62 -11.66 0.90 0.93
CA MET A 62 -10.76 -0.16 1.39
C MET A 62 -9.33 -0.03 0.82
N ILE A 63 -8.93 1.18 0.42
CA ILE A 63 -7.58 1.47 -0.04
C ILE A 63 -6.68 1.59 1.19
N SER A 64 -5.79 0.63 1.37
CA SER A 64 -4.78 0.64 2.44
C SER A 64 -3.56 1.50 2.10
N PRO A 65 -2.73 1.90 3.09
CA PRO A 65 -1.47 2.59 2.82
C PRO A 65 -0.55 1.85 1.82
N LEU A 66 -0.57 0.51 1.83
CA LEU A 66 0.21 -0.30 0.88
C LEU A 66 -0.32 -0.18 -0.55
N HIS A 67 -1.64 -0.11 -0.76
CA HIS A 67 -2.20 0.18 -2.09
C HIS A 67 -1.69 1.52 -2.61
N ILE A 68 -1.70 2.57 -1.78
CA ILE A 68 -1.24 3.91 -2.15
C ILE A 68 0.23 3.87 -2.56
N ALA A 69 1.09 3.21 -1.80
CA ALA A 69 2.51 3.07 -2.14
C ALA A 69 2.71 2.32 -3.48
N CYS A 70 1.96 1.25 -3.71
CA CYS A 70 2.00 0.42 -4.91
C CYS A 70 1.47 1.12 -6.18
N MET A 71 0.53 2.07 -6.04
CA MET A 71 0.00 2.86 -7.17
C MET A 71 0.96 3.99 -7.60
N ASN A 72 1.90 4.38 -6.74
CA ASN A 72 2.75 5.55 -6.91
C ASN A 72 4.20 5.22 -7.35
N ASP A 73 4.50 3.97 -7.73
CA ASP A 73 5.86 3.44 -8.00
C ASP A 73 6.89 3.72 -6.88
N ASN A 74 6.44 3.83 -5.62
CA ASN A 74 7.32 4.17 -4.51
C ASN A 74 7.87 2.91 -3.83
N LYS A 75 8.88 2.31 -4.45
CA LYS A 75 9.52 1.06 -4.01
C LYS A 75 10.03 1.11 -2.56
N LYS A 76 10.63 2.24 -2.15
CA LYS A 76 11.14 2.43 -0.78
C LYS A 76 10.01 2.39 0.24
N LEU A 77 8.89 3.04 -0.09
CA LEU A 77 7.72 3.06 0.78
C LEU A 77 7.03 1.69 0.81
N VAL A 78 6.92 1.00 -0.33
CA VAL A 78 6.40 -0.37 -0.36
C VAL A 78 7.23 -1.27 0.56
N LEU A 79 8.56 -1.27 0.40
CA LEU A 79 9.46 -2.09 1.22
C LEU A 79 9.28 -1.78 2.71
N LYS A 80 9.28 -0.49 3.07
CA LYS A 80 9.05 -0.03 4.45
C LYS A 80 7.75 -0.58 5.02
N LEU A 81 6.65 -0.50 4.26
CA LEU A 81 5.34 -0.93 4.73
C LEU A 81 5.27 -2.46 4.91
N VAL A 82 5.80 -3.24 3.97
CA VAL A 82 5.78 -4.72 4.08
C VAL A 82 6.71 -5.23 5.20
N GLU A 83 7.86 -4.57 5.42
CA GLU A 83 8.75 -4.86 6.56
C GLU A 83 8.07 -4.57 7.90
N ASN A 84 7.21 -3.55 7.94
CA ASN A 84 6.37 -3.22 9.11
C ASN A 84 5.03 -4.00 9.13
N LYS A 85 4.95 -5.13 8.43
CA LYS A 85 3.81 -6.07 8.47
C LYS A 85 2.49 -5.51 7.93
N ALA A 86 2.56 -4.61 6.95
CA ALA A 86 1.39 -4.28 6.14
C ALA A 86 0.82 -5.55 5.48
N ASN A 87 -0.52 -5.64 5.41
CA ASN A 87 -1.21 -6.74 4.77
C ASN A 87 -1.01 -6.68 3.25
N VAL A 88 -0.08 -7.49 2.75
CA VAL A 88 0.25 -7.63 1.32
C VAL A 88 -0.91 -8.11 0.46
N ASN A 89 -1.91 -8.75 1.08
CA ASN A 89 -3.09 -9.32 0.43
C ASN A 89 -4.37 -8.54 0.79
N ALA A 90 -4.25 -7.29 1.27
CA ALA A 90 -5.42 -6.45 1.49
C ALA A 90 -6.19 -6.29 0.17
N GLU A 91 -7.51 -6.40 0.21
CA GLU A 91 -8.37 -6.21 -0.95
C GLU A 91 -9.09 -4.86 -0.83
N ASP A 92 -9.04 -4.06 -1.90
CA ASP A 92 -9.87 -2.87 -2.01
C ASP A 92 -11.34 -3.21 -2.25
N LYS A 93 -12.21 -2.20 -2.34
CA LYS A 93 -13.65 -2.39 -2.50
C LYS A 93 -14.05 -3.11 -3.80
N ILE A 94 -13.15 -3.24 -4.78
CA ILE A 94 -13.38 -4.00 -6.00
C ILE A 94 -12.56 -5.31 -6.05
N GLY A 95 -11.98 -5.73 -4.92
CA GLY A 95 -11.23 -6.99 -4.80
C GLY A 95 -9.80 -6.91 -5.35
N GLN A 96 -9.30 -5.72 -5.64
CA GLN A 96 -7.93 -5.56 -6.15
C GLN A 96 -6.95 -5.47 -4.98
N THR A 97 -5.86 -6.22 -5.07
CA THR A 97 -4.77 -6.21 -4.08
C THR A 97 -3.67 -5.21 -4.45
N PRO A 98 -2.73 -4.91 -3.52
CA PRO A 98 -1.52 -4.15 -3.87
C PRO A 98 -0.76 -4.77 -5.06
N LEU A 99 -0.68 -6.12 -5.10
CA LEU A 99 -0.08 -6.84 -6.23
C LEU A 99 -0.81 -6.53 -7.53
N PHE A 100 -2.15 -6.63 -7.54
CA PHE A 100 -2.95 -6.33 -8.72
C PHE A 100 -2.68 -4.90 -9.24
N LYS A 101 -2.66 -3.90 -8.35
CA LYS A 101 -2.39 -2.49 -8.73
C LYS A 101 -0.99 -2.33 -9.34
N SER A 102 0.02 -2.95 -8.75
CA SER A 102 1.40 -2.89 -9.27
C SER A 102 1.54 -3.58 -10.62
N VAL A 103 0.86 -4.72 -10.80
CA VAL A 103 0.82 -5.43 -12.09
C VAL A 103 0.10 -4.62 -13.16
N PHE A 104 -1.06 -4.02 -12.82
CA PHE A 104 -1.83 -3.18 -13.74
C PHE A 104 -1.01 -2.01 -14.28
N ASN A 105 -0.13 -1.43 -13.46
CA ASN A 105 0.73 -0.30 -13.81
C ASN A 105 2.11 -0.70 -14.39
N GLY A 106 2.49 -1.98 -14.34
CA GLY A 106 3.75 -2.44 -14.92
C GLY A 106 4.98 -2.27 -14.03
N TYR A 107 4.81 -2.17 -12.71
CA TYR A 107 5.91 -1.92 -11.78
C TYR A 107 6.63 -3.20 -11.37
N ASN A 108 7.50 -3.71 -12.26
CA ASN A 108 8.23 -4.97 -12.11
C ASN A 108 8.89 -5.17 -10.74
N GLU A 109 9.61 -4.16 -10.24
CA GLU A 109 10.33 -4.26 -8.96
C GLU A 109 9.37 -4.30 -7.76
N ILE A 110 8.26 -3.57 -7.81
CA ILE A 110 7.25 -3.62 -6.74
C ILE A 110 6.55 -4.98 -6.73
N VAL A 111 6.27 -5.54 -7.92
CA VAL A 111 5.74 -6.89 -8.05
C VAL A 111 6.68 -7.90 -7.38
N ASP A 112 7.99 -7.86 -7.68
CA ASP A 112 8.96 -8.76 -7.05
C ASP A 112 9.01 -8.57 -5.52
N ILE A 113 9.01 -7.34 -5.01
CA ILE A 113 8.97 -7.06 -3.56
C ILE A 113 7.74 -7.71 -2.93
N LEU A 114 6.55 -7.51 -3.50
CA LEU A 114 5.30 -8.04 -2.95
C LEU A 114 5.28 -9.56 -2.96
N LEU A 115 5.73 -10.21 -4.04
CA LEU A 115 5.81 -11.67 -4.15
C LEU A 115 6.76 -12.27 -3.10
N ARG A 116 7.94 -11.67 -2.91
CA ARG A 116 8.89 -12.08 -1.85
C ARG A 116 8.30 -11.95 -0.44
N HIS A 117 7.33 -11.06 -0.25
CA HIS A 117 6.66 -10.83 1.03
C HIS A 117 5.31 -11.56 1.14
N GLY A 118 5.04 -12.54 0.29
CA GLY A 118 3.89 -13.43 0.42
C GLY A 118 2.60 -12.91 -0.21
N ALA A 119 2.69 -12.01 -1.17
CA ALA A 119 1.53 -11.64 -1.98
C ALA A 119 1.01 -12.87 -2.76
N SER A 120 -0.29 -13.13 -2.64
CA SER A 120 -0.96 -14.22 -3.32
C SER A 120 -1.26 -13.84 -4.76
N ILE A 121 -0.82 -14.67 -5.70
CA ILE A 121 -1.14 -14.54 -7.13
C ILE A 121 -2.53 -15.05 -7.48
N ASP A 122 -3.17 -15.78 -6.56
CA ASP A 122 -4.46 -16.45 -6.78
C ASP A 122 -5.67 -15.55 -6.49
N ILE A 123 -5.45 -14.39 -5.86
CA ILE A 123 -6.52 -13.43 -5.59
C ILE A 123 -6.91 -12.74 -6.91
N CYS A 124 -8.20 -12.80 -7.22
CA CYS A 124 -8.80 -12.15 -8.37
C CYS A 124 -9.68 -11.00 -7.90
N ASP A 125 -9.80 -9.96 -8.73
CA ASP A 125 -10.76 -8.90 -8.46
C ASP A 125 -12.22 -9.39 -8.55
N LYS A 126 -13.18 -8.54 -8.20
CA LYS A 126 -14.61 -8.89 -8.22
C LYS A 126 -15.16 -9.25 -9.61
N SER A 127 -14.44 -8.95 -10.68
CA SER A 127 -14.78 -9.39 -12.04
C SER A 127 -14.21 -10.76 -12.41
N GLY A 128 -13.42 -11.35 -11.50
CA GLY A 128 -12.68 -12.60 -11.74
C GLY A 128 -11.37 -12.38 -12.48
N CYS A 129 -10.88 -11.14 -12.60
CA CYS A 129 -9.62 -10.85 -13.27
C CYS A 129 -8.44 -11.12 -12.32
N SER A 130 -7.54 -12.02 -12.71
CA SER A 130 -6.33 -12.32 -11.93
C SER A 130 -5.19 -11.36 -12.28
N SER A 131 -4.18 -11.29 -11.40
CA SER A 131 -2.94 -10.54 -11.67
C SER A 131 -2.23 -11.04 -12.95
N LEU A 132 -2.23 -12.35 -13.22
CA LEU A 132 -1.63 -12.89 -14.44
C LEU A 132 -2.43 -12.47 -15.70
N ALA A 133 -3.77 -12.51 -15.63
CA ALA A 133 -4.62 -12.11 -16.74
C ALA A 133 -4.42 -10.64 -17.11
N ILE A 134 -4.42 -9.74 -16.11
CA ILE A 134 -4.23 -8.31 -16.38
C ILE A 134 -2.82 -7.99 -16.87
N ALA A 135 -1.77 -8.70 -16.41
CA ALA A 135 -0.41 -8.57 -16.94
C ALA A 135 -0.37 -8.88 -18.45
N GLY A 136 -1.02 -9.96 -18.88
CA GLY A 136 -1.13 -10.35 -20.29
C GLY A 136 -1.91 -9.33 -21.12
N ILE A 137 -3.07 -8.88 -20.62
CA ILE A 137 -3.91 -7.87 -21.29
C ILE A 137 -3.14 -6.55 -21.50
N LYS A 138 -2.31 -6.17 -20.52
CA LYS A 138 -1.47 -4.95 -20.58
C LYS A 138 -0.17 -5.13 -21.36
N GLY A 139 0.20 -6.36 -21.72
CA GLY A 139 1.47 -6.65 -22.41
C GLY A 139 2.71 -6.56 -21.52
N HIS A 140 2.56 -6.70 -20.20
CA HIS A 140 3.67 -6.65 -19.24
C HIS A 140 4.41 -8.00 -19.19
N ASN A 141 5.12 -8.36 -20.26
CA ASN A 141 5.74 -9.67 -20.43
C ASN A 141 6.68 -10.06 -19.28
N THR A 142 7.51 -9.13 -18.79
CA THR A 142 8.39 -9.38 -17.63
C THR A 142 7.61 -9.77 -16.37
N ILE A 143 6.43 -9.18 -16.17
CA ILE A 143 5.56 -9.53 -15.04
C ILE A 143 4.89 -10.88 -15.24
N VAL A 144 4.47 -11.19 -16.48
CA VAL A 144 3.94 -12.52 -16.82
C VAL A 144 4.98 -13.60 -16.48
N ASP A 145 6.24 -13.38 -16.86
CA ASP A 145 7.34 -14.30 -16.55
C ASP A 145 7.54 -14.45 -15.04
N LEU A 146 7.59 -13.32 -14.30
CA LEU A 146 7.73 -13.33 -12.84
C LEU A 146 6.57 -14.09 -12.16
N LEU A 147 5.32 -13.78 -12.49
CA LEU A 147 4.15 -14.44 -11.89
C LEU A 147 4.12 -15.94 -12.21
N THR A 148 4.50 -16.33 -13.42
CA THR A 148 4.55 -17.74 -13.85
C THR A 148 5.63 -18.51 -13.08
N GLN A 149 6.81 -17.92 -12.90
CA GLN A 149 7.89 -18.51 -12.11
C GLN A 149 7.49 -18.70 -10.65
N TYR A 150 6.86 -17.70 -10.03
CA TYR A 150 6.39 -17.81 -8.64
C TYR A 150 5.29 -18.86 -8.47
N SER A 151 4.40 -19.03 -9.45
CA SER A 151 3.35 -20.07 -9.43
C SER A 151 3.92 -21.49 -9.40
N GLN A 152 5.01 -21.73 -10.13
CA GLN A 152 5.66 -23.05 -10.22
C GLN A 152 6.47 -23.43 -8.96
N ASN A 153 6.80 -22.45 -8.11
CA ASN A 153 7.62 -22.63 -6.91
C ASN A 153 6.80 -22.80 -5.61
N LYS A 154 5.47 -22.94 -5.71
CA LYS A 154 4.55 -23.22 -4.61
C LYS A 154 4.46 -24.73 -4.34
#